data_AF-A0A1J5WM06-F1
#
_entry.id   AF-A0A1J5WM06-F1
#
_cell.length_a   1.000
_cell.length_b   1.000
_cell.length_c   1.000
_cell.angle_alpha   90.00
_cell.angle_beta   90.00
_cell.angle_gamma   90.00
#
_symmetry.space_group_name_H-M   'P 1'
#
loop_
_entity.id
_entity.type
_entity.pdbx_description
1 polymer ?
#
loop_
_entity_poly.entity_id
_entity_poly.type
_entity_poly.pdbx_seq_one_letter_code
_entity_poly.pdbx_strand_id
1 'polypeptide(L)'
;MEPSGQEQITQCFTLLQTQHEDKKENTEAQENAIKTFFRCKKELRKEDLDTAAACLDAGDSLAAAIRQCLGIADGSKGACAEASHIARMYLSFMLFELALRDGEVGTEQIQCLVDCVLDETEDAARRNIVTEKAVYCAIWSTIRSGTFVQRRTRLVSFVTASAASGNAEQTAIAINGVLGGSIHALDFSFAAGILSACNFPPRASYMKRLKNMYYRGRIDAVHMNLEKAYAVLETAMRTTPAVPQTVGFRQHLSKLFLLVTLLTSRAPDRALFSQKGVRECLGVYFRLSSAVTRGERKGLAEAVREGEAVFLRDGNHTLVSCLGNALLVCGLRKVCAAYSTIEVAEVARRLELSVGELASFVSEGAVACTIDGEWLHVKHETVCSRAQGTDRRVEEGICHATVLMKKMKAKIEPEDAEEQQETEEVGFLDDGEEEFFIDADF
;
A
#
# COMPACT_ATOMS: atom_id res chain seq x y z
N MET A 1 7.07 40.30 -0.29
CA MET A 1 7.05 39.61 1.02
C MET A 1 6.16 38.41 0.83
N GLU A 2 6.64 37.20 1.11
CA GLU A 2 5.73 36.04 1.08
C GLU A 2 4.64 36.26 2.14
N PRO A 3 3.36 36.02 1.81
CA PRO A 3 2.26 36.16 2.77
C PRO A 3 2.51 35.26 3.98
N SER A 4 2.10 35.71 5.17
CA SER A 4 2.14 34.91 6.40
C SER A 4 1.43 33.56 6.17
N GLY A 5 1.88 32.47 6.80
CA GLY A 5 1.22 31.16 6.68
C GLY A 5 -0.28 31.24 6.94
N GLN A 6 -0.71 32.10 7.87
CA GLN A 6 -2.13 32.37 8.16
C GLN A 6 -2.88 33.05 6.99
N GLU A 7 -2.26 34.01 6.29
CA GLU A 7 -2.87 34.66 5.12
C GLU A 7 -2.99 33.70 3.94
N GLN A 8 -2.00 32.83 3.73
CA GLN A 8 -2.04 31.78 2.70
C GLN A 8 -3.22 30.83 2.96
N ILE A 9 -3.44 30.45 4.21
CA ILE A 9 -4.55 29.58 4.60
C ILE A 9 -5.89 30.27 4.36
N THR A 10 -6.07 31.53 4.80
CA THR A 10 -7.31 32.29 4.54
C THR A 10 -7.58 32.44 3.05
N GLN A 11 -6.54 32.67 2.24
CA GLN A 11 -6.67 32.72 0.77
C GLN A 11 -7.08 31.35 0.19
N CYS A 12 -6.51 30.24 0.67
CA CYS A 12 -6.95 28.89 0.29
C CYS A 12 -8.42 28.64 0.65
N PHE A 13 -8.86 29.08 1.84
CA PHE A 13 -10.26 28.98 2.26
C PHE A 13 -11.20 29.78 1.36
N THR A 14 -10.85 31.03 1.01
CA THR A 14 -11.66 31.86 0.10
C THR A 14 -11.70 31.27 -1.33
N LEU A 15 -10.59 30.72 -1.82
CA LEU A 15 -10.55 30.03 -3.11
C LEU A 15 -11.46 28.79 -3.12
N LEU A 16 -11.46 28.00 -2.05
CA LEU A 16 -12.33 26.82 -1.94
C LEU A 16 -13.82 27.19 -1.80
N GLN A 17 -14.14 28.34 -1.19
CA GLN A 17 -15.51 28.85 -1.08
C GLN A 17 -16.06 29.40 -2.41
N THR A 18 -15.22 30.10 -3.18
CA THR A 18 -15.62 30.77 -4.44
C THR A 18 -15.81 29.81 -5.62
N GLN A 19 -15.09 28.69 -5.66
CA GLN A 19 -15.05 27.81 -6.84
C GLN A 19 -16.14 26.74 -6.90
N HIS A 20 -17.26 26.97 -6.21
CA HIS A 20 -18.47 26.16 -6.29
C HIS A 20 -19.22 26.33 -7.63
N GLU A 21 -18.91 27.38 -8.41
CA GLU A 21 -19.72 27.78 -9.57
C GLU A 21 -19.31 27.14 -10.92
N ASP A 22 -18.03 26.82 -11.14
CA ASP A 22 -17.56 26.39 -12.47
C ASP A 22 -17.21 24.90 -12.57
N LYS A 23 -17.99 24.20 -13.41
CA LYS A 23 -17.83 22.78 -13.73
C LYS A 23 -16.53 22.56 -14.52
N LYS A 24 -15.61 21.79 -13.94
CA LYS A 24 -14.43 21.10 -14.51
C LYS A 24 -13.06 21.79 -14.51
N GLU A 25 -12.93 23.11 -14.48
CA GLU A 25 -11.61 23.76 -14.67
C GLU A 25 -10.79 24.01 -13.40
N ASN A 26 -11.28 23.69 -12.20
CA ASN A 26 -10.66 24.15 -10.95
C ASN A 26 -10.16 23.05 -9.99
N THR A 27 -10.13 21.78 -10.41
CA THR A 27 -9.57 20.70 -9.58
C THR A 27 -8.11 20.93 -9.20
N GLU A 28 -7.28 21.43 -10.12
CA GLU A 28 -5.86 21.73 -9.85
C GLU A 28 -5.68 22.90 -8.87
N ALA A 29 -6.49 23.96 -9.00
CA ALA A 29 -6.44 25.10 -8.09
C ALA A 29 -6.87 24.69 -6.67
N GLN A 30 -7.92 23.88 -6.56
CA GLN A 30 -8.35 23.29 -5.30
C GLN A 30 -7.28 22.35 -4.72
N GLU A 31 -6.64 21.54 -5.56
CA GLU A 31 -5.57 20.65 -5.13
C GLU A 31 -4.37 21.45 -4.62
N ASN A 32 -3.92 22.45 -5.38
CA ASN A 32 -2.82 23.34 -5.01
C ASN A 32 -3.13 24.15 -3.75
N ALA A 33 -4.39 24.55 -3.54
CA ALA A 33 -4.82 25.16 -2.28
C ALA A 33 -4.68 24.17 -1.10
N ILE A 34 -5.10 22.91 -1.28
CA ILE A 34 -4.93 21.87 -0.25
C ILE A 34 -3.45 21.55 -0.01
N LYS A 35 -2.62 21.52 -1.06
CA LYS A 35 -1.17 21.30 -0.96
C LYS A 35 -0.49 22.45 -0.22
N THR A 36 -0.85 23.69 -0.55
CA THR A 36 -0.33 24.90 0.11
C THR A 36 -0.72 24.90 1.57
N PHE A 37 -1.97 24.53 1.88
CA PHE A 37 -2.42 24.35 3.25
C PHE A 37 -1.56 23.34 4.02
N PHE A 38 -1.37 22.15 3.46
CA PHE A 38 -0.57 21.09 4.06
C PHE A 38 0.88 21.53 4.31
N ARG A 39 1.49 22.23 3.37
CA ARG A 39 2.82 22.84 3.56
C ARG A 39 2.85 23.80 4.74
N CYS A 40 1.81 24.61 4.91
CA CYS A 40 1.68 25.60 5.99
C CYS A 40 1.18 24.99 7.32
N LYS A 41 0.78 23.71 7.35
CA LYS A 41 0.26 22.97 8.53
C LYS A 41 1.18 23.01 9.74
N LYS A 42 2.50 22.98 9.52
CA LYS A 42 3.49 22.99 10.62
C LYS A 42 3.43 24.28 11.43
N GLU A 43 2.91 25.36 10.84
CA GLU A 43 2.85 26.71 11.41
C GLU A 43 1.51 27.01 12.12
N LEU A 44 0.47 26.18 11.95
CA LEU A 44 -0.81 26.36 12.61
C LEU A 44 -0.73 26.15 14.12
N ARG A 45 -1.31 27.08 14.86
CA ARG A 45 -1.57 26.98 16.31
C ARG A 45 -3.02 26.53 16.56
N LYS A 46 -3.27 25.95 17.73
CA LYS A 46 -4.61 25.51 18.19
C LYS A 46 -5.65 26.64 18.12
N GLU A 47 -5.24 27.86 18.46
CA GLU A 47 -6.06 29.08 18.48
C GLU A 47 -6.66 29.47 17.10
N ASP A 48 -5.90 29.25 16.02
CA ASP A 48 -6.35 29.56 14.64
C ASP A 48 -7.46 28.60 14.19
N LEU A 49 -7.50 27.41 14.80
CA LEU A 49 -8.44 26.34 14.52
C LEU A 49 -9.72 26.47 15.35
N ASP A 50 -9.61 26.94 16.60
CA ASP A 50 -10.74 27.35 17.42
C ASP A 50 -11.51 28.50 16.77
N THR A 51 -10.78 29.44 16.13
CA THR A 51 -11.36 30.54 15.36
C THR A 51 -12.08 30.04 14.11
N ALA A 52 -11.52 29.05 13.40
CA ALA A 52 -12.18 28.43 12.24
C ALA A 52 -13.42 27.61 12.63
N ALA A 53 -13.41 26.95 13.80
CA ALA A 53 -14.55 26.22 14.34
C ALA A 53 -15.70 27.14 14.77
N ALA A 54 -15.39 28.36 15.25
CA ALA A 54 -16.38 29.38 15.57
C ALA A 54 -17.11 29.92 14.32
N CYS A 55 -16.51 29.82 13.13
CA CYS A 55 -17.10 30.24 11.86
C CYS A 55 -18.06 29.21 11.23
N LEU A 56 -18.23 28.02 11.84
CA LEU A 56 -19.17 27.00 11.39
C LEU A 56 -20.60 27.26 11.87
N ASP A 57 -21.59 27.13 10.98
CA ASP A 57 -23.02 27.28 11.30
C ASP A 57 -23.47 26.33 12.41
N ALA A 58 -24.28 26.83 13.35
CA ALA A 58 -24.77 26.06 14.51
C ALA A 58 -25.89 25.04 14.21
N GLY A 59 -26.22 24.82 12.94
CA GLY A 59 -27.41 24.05 12.53
C GLY A 59 -27.17 22.56 12.27
N ASP A 60 -25.94 22.15 11.93
CA ASP A 60 -25.63 20.78 11.48
C ASP A 60 -24.98 19.94 12.59
N SER A 61 -25.31 18.64 12.65
CA SER A 61 -24.79 17.67 13.64
C SER A 61 -23.25 17.60 13.67
N LEU A 62 -22.62 17.78 12.50
CA LEU A 62 -21.16 17.84 12.36
C LEU A 62 -20.60 19.08 13.07
N ALA A 63 -21.16 20.27 12.88
CA ALA A 63 -20.68 21.48 13.54
C ALA A 63 -20.78 21.40 15.07
N ALA A 64 -21.83 20.76 15.59
CA ALA A 64 -21.97 20.47 17.03
C ALA A 64 -20.93 19.45 17.52
N ALA A 65 -20.70 18.36 16.78
CA ALA A 65 -19.68 17.36 17.11
C ALA A 65 -18.26 17.95 17.10
N ILE A 66 -17.98 18.85 16.15
CA ILE A 66 -16.71 19.57 16.04
C ILE A 66 -16.46 20.47 17.25
N ARG A 67 -17.46 21.28 17.66
CA ARG A 67 -17.39 22.14 18.86
C ARG A 67 -17.21 21.32 20.14
N GLN A 68 -17.86 20.15 20.21
CA GLN A 68 -17.73 19.22 21.33
C GLN A 68 -16.36 18.51 21.38
N CYS A 69 -15.74 18.23 20.23
CA CYS A 69 -14.39 17.69 20.15
C CYS A 69 -13.32 18.71 20.58
N LEU A 70 -13.54 20.00 20.28
CA LEU A 70 -12.61 21.09 20.61
C LEU A 70 -12.84 21.72 22.00
N GLY A 71 -13.96 21.41 22.68
CA GLY A 71 -14.27 21.96 24.01
C GLY A 71 -14.68 23.44 23.99
N ILE A 72 -15.19 23.95 22.87
CA ILE A 72 -15.61 25.35 22.70
C ILE A 72 -17.08 25.47 23.15
N ALA A 73 -17.35 26.36 24.10
CA ALA A 73 -18.72 26.66 24.54
C ALA A 73 -19.54 27.33 23.41
N ASP A 74 -20.84 27.02 23.33
CA ASP A 74 -21.78 27.59 22.35
C ASP A 74 -21.90 29.12 22.50
N GLY A 75 -21.00 29.85 21.84
CA GLY A 75 -20.91 31.31 21.85
C GLY A 75 -21.46 31.95 20.56
N SER A 76 -22.45 32.82 20.75
CA SER A 76 -23.12 33.76 19.82
C SER A 76 -23.14 33.45 18.31
N LYS A 77 -24.37 33.25 17.81
CA LYS A 77 -24.79 33.25 16.40
C LYS A 77 -24.20 34.44 15.62
N GLY A 78 -23.14 34.20 14.85
CA GLY A 78 -22.75 35.04 13.72
C GLY A 78 -23.42 34.50 12.47
N ALA A 79 -24.17 35.34 11.75
CA ALA A 79 -24.78 34.96 10.49
C ALA A 79 -23.69 34.86 9.41
N CYS A 80 -23.26 33.65 9.07
CA CYS A 80 -22.56 33.37 7.83
C CYS A 80 -23.51 32.55 6.97
N ALA A 81 -23.93 33.08 5.82
CA ALA A 81 -24.86 32.39 4.93
C ALA A 81 -24.19 31.13 4.34
N GLU A 82 -24.91 30.00 4.39
CA GLU A 82 -24.61 28.72 3.75
C GLU A 82 -23.10 28.40 3.59
N ALA A 83 -22.46 27.93 4.66
CA ALA A 83 -21.15 27.31 4.52
C ALA A 83 -21.25 26.07 3.60
N SER A 84 -20.70 26.20 2.40
CA SER A 84 -20.60 25.15 1.37
C SER A 84 -20.08 23.83 1.96
N HIS A 85 -20.61 22.70 1.47
CA HIS A 85 -20.17 21.33 1.80
C HIS A 85 -18.63 21.16 1.77
N ILE A 86 -17.94 21.94 0.95
CA ILE A 86 -16.47 21.97 0.84
C ILE A 86 -15.80 22.49 2.13
N ALA A 87 -16.36 23.52 2.77
CA ALA A 87 -15.83 24.07 4.03
C ALA A 87 -16.00 23.07 5.19
N ARG A 88 -17.11 22.34 5.24
CA ARG A 88 -17.35 21.25 6.19
C ARG A 88 -16.34 20.11 6.01
N MET A 89 -16.15 19.63 4.78
CA MET A 89 -15.16 18.59 4.47
C MET A 89 -13.73 19.01 4.79
N TYR A 90 -13.41 20.28 4.60
CA TYR A 90 -12.12 20.85 4.94
C TYR A 90 -11.89 20.91 6.46
N LEU A 91 -12.88 21.33 7.23
CA LEU A 91 -12.81 21.31 8.70
C LEU A 91 -12.73 19.89 9.27
N SER A 92 -13.40 18.91 8.66
CA SER A 92 -13.21 17.48 8.98
C SER A 92 -11.78 17.02 8.78
N PHE A 93 -11.11 17.56 7.76
CA PHE A 93 -9.71 17.30 7.48
C PHE A 93 -8.76 18.05 8.45
N MET A 94 -9.08 19.28 8.84
CA MET A 94 -8.35 20.04 9.88
C MET A 94 -8.37 19.34 11.24
N LEU A 95 -9.55 18.84 11.63
CA LEU A 95 -9.76 18.16 12.91
C LEU A 95 -9.16 16.78 12.96
N PHE A 96 -9.21 16.05 11.83
CA PHE A 96 -8.45 14.82 11.68
C PHE A 96 -6.97 15.07 11.94
N GLU A 97 -6.37 16.08 11.31
CA GLU A 97 -4.94 16.36 11.45
C GLU A 97 -4.53 16.81 12.87
N LEU A 98 -5.39 17.56 13.56
CA LEU A 98 -5.17 17.89 14.97
C LEU A 98 -5.32 16.69 15.91
N ALA A 99 -6.34 15.85 15.71
CA ALA A 99 -6.56 14.66 16.53
C ALA A 99 -5.37 13.69 16.48
N LEU A 100 -4.62 13.70 15.37
CA LEU A 100 -3.40 12.93 15.21
C LEU A 100 -2.17 13.53 15.87
N ARG A 101 -2.08 14.87 15.92
CA ARG A 101 -0.90 15.61 16.40
C ARG A 101 -0.88 15.75 17.91
N ASP A 102 -2.02 16.06 18.52
CA ASP A 102 -2.03 16.51 19.91
C ASP A 102 -2.13 15.37 20.94
N GLY A 103 -2.62 14.18 20.56
CA GLY A 103 -2.71 13.02 21.48
C GLY A 103 -3.62 13.21 22.70
N GLU A 104 -4.23 14.39 22.85
CA GLU A 104 -5.08 14.82 23.96
C GLU A 104 -6.59 14.60 23.70
N VAL A 105 -6.95 14.16 22.49
CA VAL A 105 -8.36 13.97 22.11
C VAL A 105 -8.83 12.58 22.53
N GLY A 106 -9.98 12.51 23.22
CA GLY A 106 -10.58 11.26 23.63
C GLY A 106 -11.03 10.41 22.43
N THR A 107 -10.93 9.08 22.55
CA THR A 107 -11.31 8.15 21.49
C THR A 107 -12.77 8.29 21.04
N GLU A 108 -13.66 8.70 21.95
CA GLU A 108 -15.10 8.88 21.67
C GLU A 108 -15.38 10.11 20.77
N GLN A 109 -14.60 11.18 20.93
CA GLN A 109 -14.74 12.41 20.13
C GLN A 109 -14.29 12.17 18.69
N ILE A 110 -13.17 11.47 18.51
CA ILE A 110 -12.68 11.04 17.19
C ILE A 110 -13.71 10.11 16.53
N GLN A 111 -14.29 9.20 17.31
CA GLN A 111 -15.31 8.29 16.83
C GLN A 111 -16.55 9.03 16.30
N CYS A 112 -17.09 9.97 17.08
CA CYS A 112 -18.26 10.75 16.69
C CYS A 112 -18.00 11.56 15.41
N LEU A 113 -16.84 12.23 15.32
CA LEU A 113 -16.46 12.98 14.14
C LEU A 113 -16.41 12.11 12.87
N VAL A 114 -15.79 10.93 12.97
CA VAL A 114 -15.66 10.02 11.83
C VAL A 114 -17.03 9.47 11.40
N ASP A 115 -17.93 9.19 12.33
CA ASP A 115 -19.29 8.76 11.97
C ASP A 115 -20.03 9.88 11.23
N CYS A 116 -19.92 11.13 11.69
CA CYS A 116 -20.51 12.27 10.98
C CYS A 116 -19.89 12.48 9.59
N VAL A 117 -18.57 12.31 9.44
CA VAL A 117 -17.91 12.41 8.13
C VAL A 117 -18.40 11.31 7.18
N LEU A 118 -18.52 10.08 7.66
CA LEU A 118 -19.01 8.98 6.83
C LEU A 118 -20.47 9.21 6.41
N ASP A 119 -21.34 9.64 7.33
CA ASP A 119 -22.75 9.95 7.03
C ASP A 119 -22.88 11.06 5.98
N GLU A 120 -22.12 12.16 6.10
CA GLU A 120 -22.12 13.23 5.09
C GLU A 120 -21.55 12.78 3.74
N THR A 121 -20.60 11.85 3.73
CA THR A 121 -20.01 11.32 2.49
C THR A 121 -20.92 10.34 1.75
N GLU A 122 -21.84 9.66 2.45
CA GLU A 122 -22.83 8.78 1.80
C GLU A 122 -23.86 9.59 0.98
N ASP A 123 -24.21 10.80 1.43
CA ASP A 123 -25.10 11.73 0.72
C ASP A 123 -24.37 12.51 -0.40
N ALA A 124 -23.06 12.69 -0.28
CA ALA A 124 -22.23 13.46 -1.19
C ALA A 124 -21.86 12.69 -2.47
N ALA A 125 -22.84 12.42 -3.35
CA ALA A 125 -22.62 11.87 -4.69
C ALA A 125 -21.82 12.79 -5.65
N ARG A 126 -21.17 13.85 -5.15
CA ARG A 126 -20.48 14.88 -5.94
C ARG A 126 -18.96 14.67 -5.90
N ARG A 127 -18.37 14.66 -7.10
CA ARG A 127 -16.94 14.48 -7.38
C ARG A 127 -16.10 15.62 -6.79
N ASN A 128 -15.74 15.53 -5.52
CA ASN A 128 -14.88 16.52 -4.88
C ASN A 128 -13.64 15.83 -4.31
N ILE A 129 -12.45 16.32 -4.69
CA ILE A 129 -11.14 15.88 -4.18
C ILE A 129 -11.08 15.96 -2.65
N VAL A 130 -11.82 16.89 -2.05
CA VAL A 130 -11.88 17.07 -0.60
C VAL A 130 -12.59 15.88 0.09
N THR A 131 -13.64 15.32 -0.52
CA THR A 131 -14.36 14.16 -0.01
C THR A 131 -13.48 12.93 0.06
N GLU A 132 -12.65 12.72 -0.97
CA GLU A 132 -11.67 11.65 -1.01
C GLU A 132 -10.66 11.72 0.15
N LYS A 133 -10.13 12.92 0.40
CA LYS A 133 -9.15 13.14 1.46
C LYS A 133 -9.80 12.96 2.84
N ALA A 134 -11.01 13.48 3.04
CA ALA A 134 -11.75 13.29 4.28
C ALA A 134 -12.04 11.81 4.59
N VAL A 135 -12.39 11.01 3.58
CA VAL A 135 -12.62 9.56 3.74
C VAL A 135 -11.32 8.83 4.09
N TYR A 136 -10.21 9.14 3.40
CA TYR A 136 -8.90 8.56 3.72
C TYR A 136 -8.54 8.80 5.20
N CYS A 137 -8.72 10.04 5.64
CA CYS A 137 -8.50 10.47 7.00
C CYS A 137 -9.41 9.73 8.00
N ALA A 138 -10.71 9.69 7.73
CA ALA A 138 -11.68 8.95 8.52
C ALA A 138 -11.24 7.49 8.73
N ILE A 139 -10.86 6.79 7.65
CA ILE A 139 -10.38 5.41 7.75
C ILE A 139 -9.10 5.33 8.59
N TRP A 140 -8.12 6.20 8.37
CA TRP A 140 -6.85 6.15 9.09
C TRP A 140 -7.03 6.36 10.62
N SER A 141 -7.92 7.26 11.02
CA SER A 141 -8.23 7.46 12.44
C SER A 141 -8.89 6.21 13.09
N THR A 142 -9.70 5.45 12.34
CA THR A 142 -10.26 4.18 12.85
C THR A 142 -9.20 3.10 13.04
N ILE A 143 -8.14 3.14 12.21
CA ILE A 143 -6.99 2.24 12.32
C ILE A 143 -6.19 2.59 13.57
N ARG A 144 -5.83 3.88 13.74
CA ARG A 144 -5.07 4.35 14.91
C ARG A 144 -5.81 4.18 16.23
N SER A 145 -7.13 4.35 16.24
CA SER A 145 -7.97 4.12 17.42
C SER A 145 -8.29 2.63 17.68
N GLY A 146 -7.93 1.73 16.77
CA GLY A 146 -8.23 0.29 16.89
C GLY A 146 -9.72 -0.08 16.73
N THR A 147 -10.57 0.85 16.28
CA THR A 147 -12.03 0.70 16.21
C THR A 147 -12.52 0.19 14.85
N PHE A 148 -11.60 -0.10 13.93
CA PHE A 148 -11.88 -0.56 12.57
C PHE A 148 -12.92 -1.71 12.50
N VAL A 149 -12.83 -2.70 13.40
CA VAL A 149 -13.73 -3.86 13.40
C VAL A 149 -15.20 -3.45 13.61
N GLN A 150 -15.46 -2.47 14.48
CA GLN A 150 -16.82 -1.99 14.77
C GLN A 150 -17.44 -1.27 13.57
N ARG A 151 -16.61 -0.63 12.74
CA ARG A 151 -17.04 0.21 11.60
C ARG A 151 -16.91 -0.46 10.24
N ARG A 152 -16.45 -1.70 10.21
CA ARG A 152 -16.24 -2.49 9.00
C ARG A 152 -17.47 -2.50 8.09
N THR A 153 -18.66 -2.68 8.64
CA THR A 153 -19.91 -2.70 7.86
C THR A 153 -20.18 -1.36 7.17
N ARG A 154 -19.96 -0.24 7.87
CA ARG A 154 -20.09 1.12 7.31
C ARG A 154 -19.04 1.40 6.23
N LEU A 155 -17.80 0.98 6.45
CA LEU A 155 -16.76 1.16 5.44
C LEU A 155 -17.02 0.32 4.19
N VAL A 156 -17.59 -0.89 4.34
CA VAL A 156 -18.02 -1.71 3.20
C VAL A 156 -19.23 -1.12 2.48
N SER A 157 -20.23 -0.58 3.21
CA SER A 157 -21.35 0.13 2.57
C SER A 157 -20.84 1.32 1.76
N PHE A 158 -19.89 2.07 2.30
CA PHE A 158 -19.24 3.17 1.61
C PHE A 158 -18.50 2.71 0.33
N VAL A 159 -17.78 1.59 0.36
CA VAL A 159 -17.16 0.99 -0.85
C VAL A 159 -18.22 0.68 -1.90
N THR A 160 -19.35 0.08 -1.50
CA THR A 160 -20.43 -0.26 -2.45
C THR A 160 -21.13 0.97 -3.02
N ALA A 161 -21.37 2.00 -2.20
CA ALA A 161 -21.96 3.26 -2.63
C ALA A 161 -21.02 4.02 -3.59
N SER A 162 -19.73 4.07 -3.27
CA SER A 162 -18.70 4.67 -4.12
C SER A 162 -18.60 3.96 -5.48
N ALA A 163 -18.63 2.63 -5.49
CA ALA A 163 -18.62 1.85 -6.72
C ALA A 163 -19.88 2.09 -7.57
N ALA A 164 -21.05 2.20 -6.94
CA ALA A 164 -22.31 2.50 -7.61
C ALA A 164 -22.33 3.92 -8.21
N SER A 165 -21.68 4.88 -7.56
CA SER A 165 -21.53 6.26 -8.08
C SER A 165 -20.65 6.36 -9.33
N GLY A 166 -19.86 5.32 -9.62
CA GLY A 166 -18.90 5.31 -10.73
C GLY A 166 -17.66 6.18 -10.51
N ASN A 167 -17.42 6.67 -9.29
CA ASN A 167 -16.21 7.42 -8.97
C ASN A 167 -15.02 6.47 -8.70
N ALA A 168 -14.10 6.40 -9.65
CA ALA A 168 -12.92 5.54 -9.58
C ALA A 168 -11.99 5.91 -8.42
N GLU A 169 -11.82 7.19 -8.12
CA GLU A 169 -10.84 7.67 -7.14
C GLU A 169 -11.31 7.43 -5.70
N GLN A 170 -12.57 7.77 -5.41
CA GLN A 170 -13.21 7.48 -4.12
C GLN A 170 -13.28 5.98 -3.85
N THR A 171 -13.67 5.19 -4.86
CA THR A 171 -13.70 3.73 -4.75
C THR A 171 -12.32 3.15 -4.45
N ALA A 172 -11.26 3.66 -5.10
CA ALA A 172 -9.89 3.22 -4.86
C ALA A 172 -9.42 3.52 -3.43
N ILE A 173 -9.72 4.71 -2.90
CA ILE A 173 -9.39 5.08 -1.52
C ILE A 173 -10.14 4.20 -0.54
N ALA A 174 -11.44 4.01 -0.74
CA ALA A 174 -12.28 3.18 0.11
C ALA A 174 -11.77 1.73 0.18
N ILE A 175 -11.51 1.12 -0.98
CA ILE A 175 -10.97 -0.25 -1.06
C ILE A 175 -9.62 -0.33 -0.34
N ASN A 176 -8.70 0.57 -0.65
CA ASN A 176 -7.37 0.56 -0.04
C ASN A 176 -7.42 0.79 1.47
N GLY A 177 -8.31 1.65 1.94
CA GLY A 177 -8.52 1.91 3.36
C GLY A 177 -9.09 0.69 4.09
N VAL A 178 -10.08 0.00 3.51
CA VAL A 178 -10.62 -1.24 4.07
C VAL A 178 -9.55 -2.33 4.11
N LEU A 179 -8.77 -2.50 3.04
CA LEU A 179 -7.68 -3.48 3.01
C LEU A 179 -6.58 -3.16 4.03
N GLY A 180 -6.15 -1.90 4.11
CA GLY A 180 -5.15 -1.43 5.06
C GLY A 180 -5.60 -1.64 6.51
N GLY A 181 -6.83 -1.26 6.83
CA GLY A 181 -7.40 -1.47 8.18
C GLY A 181 -7.56 -2.94 8.53
N SER A 182 -7.86 -3.80 7.56
CA SER A 182 -7.93 -5.25 7.78
C SER A 182 -6.56 -5.86 8.07
N ILE A 183 -5.51 -5.39 7.37
CA ILE A 183 -4.12 -5.81 7.61
C ILE A 183 -3.67 -5.37 9.01
N HIS A 184 -4.00 -4.14 9.41
CA HIS A 184 -3.66 -3.64 10.75
C HIS A 184 -4.39 -4.39 11.86
N ALA A 185 -5.67 -4.75 11.64
CA ALA A 185 -6.43 -5.61 12.55
C ALA A 185 -6.04 -7.09 12.50
N LEU A 186 -5.05 -7.47 11.67
CA LEU A 186 -4.60 -8.84 11.43
C LEU A 186 -5.69 -9.81 10.90
N ASP A 187 -6.78 -9.29 10.34
CA ASP A 187 -7.87 -10.08 9.75
C ASP A 187 -7.67 -10.26 8.24
N PHE A 188 -6.75 -11.18 7.90
CA PHE A 188 -6.43 -11.48 6.51
C PHE A 188 -7.55 -12.24 5.78
N SER A 189 -8.38 -13.00 6.49
CA SER A 189 -9.51 -13.72 5.91
C SER A 189 -10.56 -12.78 5.33
N PHE A 190 -10.91 -11.73 6.08
CA PHE A 190 -11.83 -10.71 5.61
C PHE A 190 -11.25 -9.95 4.41
N ALA A 191 -9.97 -9.59 4.48
CA ALA A 191 -9.30 -8.89 3.39
C ALA A 191 -9.28 -9.70 2.08
N ALA A 192 -9.03 -11.01 2.15
CA ALA A 192 -9.11 -11.90 0.99
C ALA A 192 -10.53 -11.99 0.42
N GLY A 193 -11.56 -12.00 1.28
CA GLY A 193 -12.96 -11.91 0.88
C GLY A 193 -13.25 -10.64 0.07
N ILE A 194 -12.81 -9.49 0.56
CA ILE A 194 -12.94 -8.20 -0.15
C ILE A 194 -12.21 -8.20 -1.50
N LEU A 195 -10.98 -8.72 -1.56
CA LEU A 195 -10.23 -8.83 -2.81
C LEU A 195 -10.93 -9.72 -3.86
N SER A 196 -11.64 -10.76 -3.41
CA SER A 196 -12.38 -11.65 -4.31
C SER A 196 -13.69 -11.04 -4.81
N ALA A 197 -14.32 -10.15 -4.01
CA ALA A 197 -15.62 -9.56 -4.31
C ALA A 197 -15.52 -8.21 -5.05
N CYS A 198 -14.47 -7.44 -4.79
CA CYS A 198 -14.31 -6.09 -5.31
C CYS A 198 -13.31 -6.04 -6.48
N ASN A 199 -13.71 -5.41 -7.59
CA ASN A 199 -12.80 -5.07 -8.67
C ASN A 199 -12.20 -3.69 -8.43
N PHE A 200 -10.87 -3.60 -8.48
CA PHE A 200 -10.19 -2.31 -8.34
C PHE A 200 -10.40 -1.45 -9.60
N PRO A 201 -10.78 -0.17 -9.47
CA PRO A 201 -11.08 0.70 -10.61
C PRO A 201 -9.83 0.98 -11.46
N PRO A 202 -9.89 0.79 -12.80
CA PRO A 202 -8.72 0.95 -13.68
C PRO A 202 -8.33 2.42 -13.93
N ARG A 203 -9.28 3.35 -13.76
CA ARG A 203 -9.08 4.80 -13.94
C ARG A 203 -8.50 5.51 -12.71
N ALA A 204 -8.26 4.79 -11.62
CA ALA A 204 -7.71 5.39 -10.41
C ALA A 204 -6.25 5.83 -10.57
N SER A 205 -5.90 6.88 -9.84
CA SER A 205 -4.55 7.45 -9.76
C SER A 205 -3.51 6.37 -9.50
N TYR A 206 -2.36 6.61 -10.09
CA TYR A 206 -1.26 5.68 -10.13
C TYR A 206 -0.76 5.29 -8.73
N MET A 207 -0.65 6.24 -7.79
CA MET A 207 -0.25 5.92 -6.41
C MET A 207 -1.28 5.08 -5.66
N LYS A 208 -2.58 5.34 -5.84
CA LYS A 208 -3.65 4.53 -5.24
C LYS A 208 -3.59 3.09 -5.77
N ARG A 209 -3.23 2.90 -7.04
CA ARG A 209 -3.01 1.58 -7.64
C ARG A 209 -1.78 0.86 -7.06
N LEU A 210 -0.67 1.57 -6.86
CA LEU A 210 0.51 1.01 -6.21
C LEU A 210 0.21 0.53 -4.79
N LYS A 211 -0.50 1.34 -3.99
CA LYS A 211 -0.93 0.95 -2.63
C LYS A 211 -1.78 -0.32 -2.67
N ASN A 212 -2.70 -0.41 -3.62
CA ASN A 212 -3.51 -1.62 -3.81
C ASN A 212 -2.66 -2.86 -4.13
N MET A 213 -1.68 -2.75 -5.03
CA MET A 213 -0.77 -3.83 -5.36
C MET A 213 0.03 -4.31 -4.14
N TYR A 214 0.49 -3.39 -3.30
CA TYR A 214 1.17 -3.73 -2.04
C TYR A 214 0.26 -4.53 -1.10
N TYR A 215 -0.96 -4.04 -0.84
CA TYR A 215 -1.90 -4.75 0.05
C TYR A 215 -2.27 -6.13 -0.48
N ARG A 216 -2.57 -6.23 -1.78
CA ARG A 216 -2.85 -7.51 -2.43
C ARG A 216 -1.67 -8.48 -2.30
N GLY A 217 -0.46 -8.01 -2.59
CA GLY A 217 0.76 -8.81 -2.44
C GLY A 217 0.98 -9.30 -1.01
N ARG A 218 0.69 -8.46 0.00
CA ARG A 218 0.81 -8.85 1.42
C ARG A 218 -0.23 -9.91 1.80
N ILE A 219 -1.48 -9.73 1.38
CA ILE A 219 -2.57 -10.69 1.65
C ILE A 219 -2.27 -12.03 0.97
N ASP A 220 -1.86 -12.01 -0.31
CA ASP A 220 -1.49 -13.23 -1.03
C ASP A 220 -0.27 -13.93 -0.39
N ALA A 221 0.71 -13.17 0.11
CA ALA A 221 1.89 -13.73 0.79
C ALA A 221 1.52 -14.44 2.09
N VAL A 222 0.63 -13.86 2.91
CA VAL A 222 0.17 -14.49 4.17
C VAL A 222 -0.60 -15.80 3.90
N HIS A 223 -1.38 -15.86 2.81
CA HIS A 223 -2.07 -17.07 2.37
C HIS A 223 -1.16 -18.06 1.61
N MET A 224 0.15 -17.87 1.60
CA MET A 224 1.14 -18.71 0.89
C MET A 224 0.93 -18.82 -0.62
N ASN A 225 0.22 -17.86 -1.25
CA ASN A 225 0.12 -17.73 -2.70
C ASN A 225 1.34 -16.97 -3.26
N LEU A 226 2.54 -17.51 -3.01
CA LEU A 226 3.82 -16.80 -3.17
C LEU A 226 4.12 -16.36 -4.61
N GLU A 227 3.79 -17.17 -5.61
CA GLU A 227 4.03 -16.82 -7.03
C GLU A 227 3.16 -15.64 -7.48
N LYS A 228 1.89 -15.59 -7.04
CA LYS A 228 0.99 -14.47 -7.33
C LYS A 228 1.46 -13.21 -6.62
N ALA A 229 1.81 -13.32 -5.33
CA ALA A 229 2.34 -12.22 -4.55
C ALA A 229 3.62 -11.66 -5.17
N TYR A 230 4.55 -12.53 -5.59
CA TYR A 230 5.80 -12.15 -6.24
C TYR A 230 5.54 -11.34 -7.52
N ALA A 231 4.68 -11.82 -8.43
CA ALA A 231 4.40 -11.14 -9.69
C ALA A 231 3.78 -9.75 -9.52
N VAL A 232 2.85 -9.61 -8.56
CA VAL A 232 2.21 -8.32 -8.24
C VAL A 232 3.23 -7.35 -7.64
N LEU A 233 4.04 -7.81 -6.69
CA LEU A 233 5.03 -6.97 -6.02
C LEU A 233 6.19 -6.59 -6.95
N GLU A 234 6.63 -7.47 -7.85
CA GLU A 234 7.64 -7.17 -8.87
C GLU A 234 7.15 -6.06 -9.82
N THR A 235 5.88 -6.13 -10.23
CA THR A 235 5.25 -5.08 -11.02
C THR A 235 5.21 -3.76 -10.24
N ALA A 236 4.82 -3.79 -8.96
CA ALA A 236 4.81 -2.59 -8.12
C ALA A 236 6.22 -1.99 -7.95
N MET A 237 7.24 -2.81 -7.72
CA MET A 237 8.64 -2.38 -7.58
C MET A 237 9.16 -1.69 -8.83
N ARG A 238 8.86 -2.24 -10.02
CA ARG A 238 9.29 -1.65 -11.30
C ARG A 238 8.59 -0.34 -11.60
N THR A 239 7.33 -0.22 -11.20
CA THR A 239 6.52 0.96 -11.56
C THR A 239 6.79 2.10 -10.57
N THR A 240 7.14 1.81 -9.30
CA THR A 240 7.28 2.85 -8.26
C THR A 240 8.36 3.89 -8.62
N PRO A 241 8.03 5.20 -8.66
CA PRO A 241 8.98 6.26 -8.99
C PRO A 241 10.10 6.38 -7.95
N ALA A 242 11.29 6.73 -8.38
CA ALA A 242 12.47 6.88 -7.51
C ALA A 242 12.65 8.32 -7.00
N VAL A 243 11.59 8.88 -6.40
CA VAL A 243 11.58 10.27 -5.90
C VAL A 243 11.65 10.33 -4.37
N PRO A 244 12.02 11.47 -3.76
CA PRO A 244 12.08 11.62 -2.31
C PRO A 244 10.74 11.33 -1.61
N GLN A 245 9.62 11.69 -2.25
CA GLN A 245 8.29 11.52 -1.68
C GLN A 245 7.92 10.05 -1.46
N THR A 246 8.36 9.17 -2.35
CA THR A 246 7.98 7.74 -2.32
C THR A 246 8.92 6.88 -1.49
N VAL A 247 9.93 7.47 -0.83
CA VAL A 247 10.99 6.71 -0.12
C VAL A 247 10.40 5.80 0.95
N GLY A 248 9.44 6.28 1.75
CA GLY A 248 8.80 5.46 2.79
C GLY A 248 8.06 4.23 2.22
N PHE A 249 7.34 4.41 1.12
CA PHE A 249 6.57 3.32 0.49
C PHE A 249 7.53 2.32 -0.13
N ARG A 250 8.59 2.82 -0.80
CA ARG A 250 9.64 1.98 -1.37
C ARG A 250 10.35 1.16 -0.31
N GLN A 251 10.61 1.70 0.87
CA GLN A 251 11.20 0.95 1.98
C GLN A 251 10.29 -0.24 2.36
N HIS A 252 9.00 0.01 2.60
CA HIS A 252 8.04 -1.03 2.96
C HIS A 252 7.85 -2.08 1.86
N LEU A 253 7.67 -1.62 0.62
CA LEU A 253 7.53 -2.47 -0.54
C LEU A 253 8.78 -3.33 -0.75
N SER A 254 9.98 -2.76 -0.60
CA SER A 254 11.24 -3.49 -0.74
C SER A 254 11.42 -4.56 0.34
N LYS A 255 11.06 -4.26 1.59
CA LYS A 255 11.09 -5.24 2.70
C LYS A 255 10.19 -6.44 2.40
N LEU A 256 8.93 -6.18 2.02
CA LEU A 256 7.97 -7.24 1.70
C LEU A 256 8.38 -8.02 0.44
N PHE A 257 8.79 -7.32 -0.62
CA PHE A 257 9.24 -7.94 -1.87
C PHE A 257 10.44 -8.88 -1.64
N LEU A 258 11.40 -8.44 -0.83
CA LEU A 258 12.54 -9.27 -0.45
C LEU A 258 12.10 -10.53 0.31
N LEU A 259 11.21 -10.42 1.29
CA LEU A 259 10.69 -11.57 2.03
C LEU A 259 9.98 -12.57 1.11
N VAL A 260 9.10 -12.09 0.23
CA VAL A 260 8.38 -12.95 -0.72
C VAL A 260 9.36 -13.62 -1.70
N THR A 261 10.39 -12.89 -2.17
CA THR A 261 11.44 -13.45 -3.03
C THR A 261 12.19 -14.60 -2.34
N LEU A 262 12.52 -14.42 -1.05
CA LEU A 262 13.17 -15.45 -0.25
C LEU A 262 12.26 -16.64 0.02
N LEU A 263 10.96 -16.42 0.28
CA LEU A 263 9.97 -17.49 0.48
C LEU A 263 9.78 -18.33 -0.79
N THR A 264 9.78 -17.71 -1.97
CA THR A 264 9.80 -18.40 -3.28
C THR A 264 11.15 -19.09 -3.56
N SER A 265 12.10 -19.01 -2.63
CA SER A 265 13.43 -19.61 -2.70
C SER A 265 14.25 -19.09 -3.89
N ARG A 266 13.98 -17.86 -4.34
CA ARG A 266 14.73 -17.16 -5.40
C ARG A 266 15.82 -16.28 -4.78
N ALA A 267 16.92 -16.11 -5.50
CA ALA A 267 17.97 -15.20 -5.08
C ALA A 267 17.53 -13.74 -5.33
N PRO A 268 17.61 -12.84 -4.34
CA PRO A 268 17.26 -11.43 -4.53
C PRO A 268 18.32 -10.70 -5.36
N ASP A 269 17.88 -9.69 -6.11
CA ASP A 269 18.78 -8.82 -6.86
C ASP A 269 19.62 -7.95 -5.91
N ARG A 270 20.93 -7.92 -6.13
CA ARG A 270 21.89 -7.12 -5.36
C ARG A 270 21.64 -5.62 -5.52
N ALA A 271 21.05 -5.19 -6.64
CA ALA A 271 20.74 -3.79 -6.88
C ALA A 271 19.75 -3.22 -5.85
N LEU A 272 18.84 -4.05 -5.32
CA LEU A 272 17.85 -3.66 -4.30
C LEU A 272 18.51 -3.07 -3.04
N PHE A 273 19.62 -3.65 -2.60
CA PHE A 273 20.33 -3.21 -1.39
C PHE A 273 21.17 -1.95 -1.60
N SER A 274 21.40 -1.55 -2.85
CA SER A 274 22.27 -0.41 -3.20
C SER A 274 21.49 0.90 -3.41
N GLN A 275 20.15 0.85 -3.41
CA GLN A 275 19.31 2.02 -3.67
C GLN A 275 19.37 3.03 -2.50
N LYS A 276 19.60 4.31 -2.82
CA LYS A 276 19.58 5.42 -1.85
C LYS A 276 18.21 5.51 -1.18
N GLY A 277 18.19 5.79 0.13
CA GLY A 277 16.98 5.84 0.95
C GLY A 277 16.44 4.49 1.44
N VAL A 278 16.77 3.38 0.77
CA VAL A 278 16.30 2.03 1.16
C VAL A 278 17.39 1.21 1.87
N ARG A 279 18.66 1.46 1.54
CA ARG A 279 19.83 0.74 2.06
C ARG A 279 19.88 0.65 3.59
N GLU A 280 19.61 1.75 4.29
CA GLU A 280 19.70 1.81 5.76
C GLU A 280 18.62 0.95 6.42
N CYS A 281 17.39 0.99 5.89
CA CYS A 281 16.27 0.21 6.40
C CYS A 281 16.40 -1.29 6.10
N LEU A 282 17.08 -1.67 5.02
CA LEU A 282 17.26 -3.07 4.61
C LEU A 282 18.43 -3.79 5.30
N GLY A 283 19.23 -3.13 6.14
CA GLY A 283 20.42 -3.75 6.75
C GLY A 283 20.13 -5.07 7.49
N VAL A 284 19.06 -5.10 8.29
CA VAL A 284 18.63 -6.31 9.02
C VAL A 284 18.14 -7.40 8.05
N TYR A 285 17.32 -7.01 7.07
CA TYR A 285 16.82 -7.90 6.03
C TYR A 285 17.91 -8.44 5.09
N PHE A 286 19.01 -7.71 4.92
CA PHE A 286 20.17 -8.17 4.14
C PHE A 286 20.93 -9.30 4.85
N ARG A 287 21.04 -9.26 6.18
CA ARG A 287 21.61 -10.38 6.95
C ARG A 287 20.74 -11.63 6.82
N LEU A 288 19.42 -11.44 6.93
CA LEU A 288 18.43 -12.50 6.73
C LEU A 288 18.56 -13.12 5.33
N SER A 289 18.57 -12.30 4.28
CA SER A 289 18.69 -12.76 2.89
C SER A 289 20.01 -13.47 2.63
N SER A 290 21.11 -13.01 3.24
CA SER A 290 22.42 -13.64 3.15
C SER A 290 22.43 -15.04 3.77
N ALA A 291 21.82 -15.21 4.94
CA ALA A 291 21.72 -16.50 5.62
C ALA A 291 20.88 -17.51 4.81
N VAL A 292 19.70 -17.09 4.32
CA VAL A 292 18.84 -17.92 3.47
C VAL A 292 19.54 -18.28 2.17
N THR A 293 20.17 -17.30 1.52
CA THR A 293 20.90 -17.55 0.28
C THR A 293 22.07 -18.49 0.53
N ARG A 294 22.76 -18.43 1.67
CA ARG A 294 23.83 -19.38 2.00
C ARG A 294 23.32 -20.80 2.22
N GLY A 295 22.12 -20.96 2.78
CA GLY A 295 21.54 -22.25 3.14
C GLY A 295 21.93 -22.71 4.55
N GLU A 296 22.29 -21.78 5.43
CA GLU A 296 22.82 -22.08 6.77
C GLU A 296 21.73 -21.88 7.84
N ARG A 297 21.27 -22.98 8.48
CA ARG A 297 20.21 -22.94 9.51
C ARG A 297 20.59 -22.10 10.73
N LYS A 298 21.83 -22.24 11.21
CA LYS A 298 22.34 -21.48 12.37
C LYS A 298 22.39 -19.99 12.08
N GLY A 299 22.91 -19.61 10.91
CA GLY A 299 22.95 -18.21 10.47
C GLY A 299 21.55 -17.60 10.34
N LEU A 300 20.54 -18.38 9.92
CA LEU A 300 19.15 -17.92 9.90
C LEU A 300 18.62 -17.66 11.31
N ALA A 301 18.82 -18.61 12.24
CA ALA A 301 18.37 -18.46 13.62
C ALA A 301 19.02 -17.24 14.32
N GLU A 302 20.31 -17.01 14.08
CA GLU A 302 21.03 -15.83 14.58
C GLU A 302 20.47 -14.53 13.98
N ALA A 303 20.29 -14.46 12.66
CA ALA A 303 19.74 -13.29 11.99
C ALA A 303 18.30 -12.97 12.43
N VAL A 304 17.47 -13.99 12.68
CA VAL A 304 16.11 -13.82 13.23
C VAL A 304 16.16 -13.25 14.64
N ARG A 305 17.00 -13.80 15.51
CA ARG A 305 17.16 -13.34 16.90
C ARG A 305 17.67 -11.90 16.99
N GLU A 306 18.65 -11.53 16.16
CA GLU A 306 19.20 -10.17 16.13
C GLU A 306 18.23 -9.13 15.54
N GLY A 307 17.34 -9.55 14.65
CA GLY A 307 16.39 -8.70 13.93
C GLY A 307 14.98 -8.70 14.49
N GLU A 308 14.68 -9.47 15.54
CA GLU A 308 13.32 -9.75 16.02
C GLU A 308 12.50 -8.48 16.27
N ALA A 309 13.06 -7.50 16.99
CA ALA A 309 12.40 -6.23 17.27
C ALA A 309 12.02 -5.46 15.99
N VAL A 310 12.86 -5.52 14.95
CA VAL A 310 12.60 -4.87 13.66
C VAL A 310 11.50 -5.61 12.90
N PHE A 311 11.52 -6.94 12.90
CA PHE A 311 10.50 -7.74 12.23
C PHE A 311 9.12 -7.64 12.90
N LEU A 312 9.09 -7.49 14.23
CA LEU A 312 7.87 -7.25 14.99
C LEU A 312 7.29 -5.87 14.70
N ARG A 313 8.12 -4.82 14.73
CA ARG A 313 7.69 -3.47 14.36
C ARG A 313 7.09 -3.45 12.95
N ASP A 314 7.82 -3.99 11.98
CA ASP A 314 7.39 -4.00 10.57
C ASP A 314 6.21 -4.97 10.30
N GLY A 315 5.71 -5.72 11.30
CA GLY A 315 4.59 -6.66 11.17
C GLY A 315 4.87 -7.84 10.22
N ASN A 316 6.13 -8.26 10.13
CA ASN A 316 6.62 -9.27 9.18
C ASN A 316 7.12 -10.56 9.84
N HIS A 317 7.06 -10.64 11.18
CA HIS A 317 7.54 -11.78 11.96
C HIS A 317 6.95 -13.13 11.52
N THR A 318 5.64 -13.16 11.17
CA THR A 318 4.97 -14.37 10.67
C THR A 318 5.60 -14.88 9.38
N LEU A 319 5.86 -13.99 8.42
CA LEU A 319 6.49 -14.35 7.15
C LEU A 319 7.94 -14.80 7.34
N VAL A 320 8.67 -14.17 8.26
CA VAL A 320 10.06 -14.55 8.59
C VAL A 320 10.13 -15.95 9.18
N SER A 321 9.19 -16.31 10.06
CA SER A 321 9.10 -17.66 10.64
C SER A 321 8.91 -18.75 9.59
N CYS A 322 8.29 -18.41 8.45
CA CYS A 322 8.05 -19.34 7.35
C CYS A 322 9.28 -19.57 6.44
N LEU A 323 10.38 -18.82 6.61
CA LEU A 323 11.59 -18.95 5.78
C LEU A 323 12.36 -20.26 5.97
N GLY A 324 12.07 -21.03 7.04
CA GLY A 324 12.77 -22.28 7.31
C GLY A 324 12.76 -23.25 6.13
N ASN A 325 11.59 -23.56 5.59
CA ASN A 325 11.46 -24.46 4.43
C ASN A 325 12.10 -23.87 3.17
N ALA A 326 11.96 -22.55 2.98
CA ALA A 326 12.55 -21.86 1.84
C ALA A 326 14.10 -21.91 1.86
N LEU A 327 14.70 -21.82 3.05
CA LEU A 327 16.14 -22.00 3.23
C LEU A 327 16.60 -23.40 2.80
N LEU A 328 15.84 -24.44 3.16
CA LEU A 328 16.17 -25.82 2.79
C LEU A 328 16.09 -26.04 1.29
N VAL A 329 15.06 -25.50 0.65
CA VAL A 329 14.90 -25.54 -0.81
C VAL A 329 16.04 -24.80 -1.50
N CYS A 330 16.44 -23.62 -1.01
CA CYS A 330 17.61 -22.88 -1.48
C CYS A 330 18.92 -23.69 -1.34
N GLY A 331 19.15 -24.30 -0.17
CA GLY A 331 20.30 -25.14 0.09
C GLY A 331 20.36 -26.36 -0.83
N LEU A 332 19.24 -27.04 -1.02
CA LEU A 332 19.12 -28.18 -1.93
C LEU A 332 19.40 -27.75 -3.38
N ARG A 333 18.85 -26.63 -3.86
CA ARG A 333 19.15 -26.09 -5.20
C ARG A 333 20.64 -25.85 -5.41
N LYS A 334 21.36 -25.36 -4.41
CA LYS A 334 22.81 -25.18 -4.49
C LYS A 334 23.57 -26.48 -4.60
N VAL A 335 23.19 -27.49 -3.82
CA VAL A 335 23.78 -28.82 -3.90
C VAL A 335 23.52 -29.41 -5.30
N CYS A 336 22.27 -29.34 -5.77
CA CYS A 336 21.90 -29.83 -7.10
C CYS A 336 22.57 -29.05 -8.25
N ALA A 337 22.93 -27.78 -8.04
CA ALA A 337 23.68 -27.00 -9.02
C ALA A 337 25.17 -27.42 -9.10
N ALA A 338 25.73 -27.96 -8.01
CA ALA A 338 27.13 -28.35 -7.93
C ALA A 338 27.38 -29.81 -8.33
N TYR A 339 26.39 -30.69 -8.20
CA TYR A 339 26.52 -32.13 -8.43
C TYR A 339 25.44 -32.64 -9.36
N SER A 340 25.80 -33.53 -10.29
CA SER A 340 24.82 -34.24 -11.12
C SER A 340 24.17 -35.42 -10.38
N THR A 341 24.96 -36.10 -9.54
CA THR A 341 24.51 -37.19 -8.67
C THR A 341 25.21 -37.07 -7.31
N ILE A 342 24.47 -37.32 -6.24
CA ILE A 342 24.98 -37.25 -4.88
C ILE A 342 24.21 -38.22 -3.97
N GLU A 343 24.90 -38.82 -3.00
CA GLU A 343 24.27 -39.72 -2.03
C GLU A 343 23.31 -38.95 -1.11
N VAL A 344 22.11 -39.50 -0.88
CA VAL A 344 21.05 -38.85 -0.09
C VAL A 344 21.51 -38.60 1.35
N ALA A 345 22.28 -39.52 1.95
CA ALA A 345 22.82 -39.37 3.30
C ALA A 345 23.79 -38.18 3.42
N GLU A 346 24.61 -37.94 2.40
CA GLU A 346 25.53 -36.81 2.35
C GLU A 346 24.79 -35.48 2.19
N VAL A 347 23.73 -35.44 1.38
CA VAL A 347 22.86 -34.24 1.27
C VAL A 347 22.19 -33.93 2.61
N ALA A 348 21.61 -34.95 3.24
CA ALA A 348 20.97 -34.82 4.55
C ALA A 348 21.94 -34.31 5.62
N ARG A 349 23.18 -34.81 5.62
CA ARG A 349 24.25 -34.35 6.52
C ARG A 349 24.63 -32.88 6.27
N ARG A 350 24.72 -32.45 5.01
CA ARG A 350 25.10 -31.06 4.65
C ARG A 350 24.01 -30.04 4.99
N LEU A 351 22.74 -30.41 4.85
CA LEU A 351 21.60 -29.53 5.14
C LEU A 351 21.12 -29.63 6.60
N GLU A 352 21.77 -30.47 7.42
CA GLU A 352 21.35 -30.76 8.79
C GLU A 352 19.88 -31.21 8.86
N LEU A 353 19.51 -32.16 7.98
CA LEU A 353 18.16 -32.72 7.83
C LEU A 353 18.15 -34.23 8.03
N SER A 354 16.98 -34.79 8.33
CA SER A 354 16.76 -36.22 8.22
C SER A 354 16.55 -36.65 6.76
N VAL A 355 16.84 -37.91 6.46
CA VAL A 355 16.62 -38.50 5.12
C VAL A 355 15.14 -38.45 4.74
N GLY A 356 14.23 -38.64 5.70
CA GLY A 356 12.78 -38.59 5.48
C GLY A 356 12.29 -37.18 5.09
N GLU A 357 12.76 -36.14 5.78
CA GLU A 357 12.43 -34.76 5.43
C GLU A 357 12.96 -34.40 4.04
N LEU A 358 14.20 -34.77 3.73
CA LEU A 358 14.76 -34.55 2.39
C LEU A 358 13.92 -35.23 1.30
N ALA A 359 13.49 -36.49 1.52
CA ALA A 359 12.64 -37.21 0.59
C ALA A 359 11.30 -36.50 0.37
N SER A 360 10.70 -35.92 1.41
CA SER A 360 9.46 -35.15 1.29
C SER A 360 9.62 -33.93 0.38
N PHE A 361 10.65 -33.11 0.57
CA PHE A 361 10.93 -31.94 -0.26
C PHE A 361 11.18 -32.29 -1.73
N VAL A 362 11.84 -33.42 -2.00
CA VAL A 362 12.05 -33.90 -3.36
C VAL A 362 10.74 -34.40 -3.97
N SER A 363 9.92 -35.11 -3.21
CA SER A 363 8.62 -35.62 -3.67
C SER A 363 7.61 -34.50 -4.00
N GLU A 364 7.68 -33.38 -3.28
CA GLU A 364 6.89 -32.17 -3.54
C GLU A 364 7.32 -31.44 -4.83
N GLY A 365 8.44 -31.83 -5.45
CA GLY A 365 8.93 -31.24 -6.69
C GLY A 365 9.52 -29.84 -6.50
N ALA A 366 9.96 -29.48 -5.29
CA ALA A 366 10.55 -28.17 -5.00
C ALA A 366 11.83 -27.88 -5.81
N VAL A 367 12.53 -28.95 -6.23
CA VAL A 367 13.73 -28.94 -7.06
C VAL A 367 13.61 -30.05 -8.10
N ALA A 368 14.16 -29.84 -9.31
CA ALA A 368 14.19 -30.84 -10.37
C ALA A 368 15.21 -31.96 -10.06
N CYS A 369 14.91 -32.83 -9.10
CA CYS A 369 15.70 -33.99 -8.74
C CYS A 369 14.82 -35.20 -8.48
N THR A 370 15.38 -36.39 -8.61
CA THR A 370 14.75 -37.69 -8.29
C THR A 370 15.63 -38.46 -7.34
N ILE A 371 15.01 -39.21 -6.44
CA ILE A 371 15.72 -40.13 -5.54
C ILE A 371 15.55 -41.54 -6.10
N ASP A 372 16.65 -42.16 -6.48
CA ASP A 372 16.70 -43.54 -6.96
C ASP A 372 17.54 -44.36 -5.97
N GLY A 373 16.85 -45.02 -5.02
CA GLY A 373 17.51 -45.74 -3.93
C GLY A 373 18.26 -44.78 -2.99
N GLU A 374 19.58 -44.98 -2.86
CA GLU A 374 20.46 -44.18 -1.99
C GLU A 374 21.00 -42.91 -2.68
N TRP A 375 20.75 -42.75 -3.97
CA TRP A 375 21.29 -41.67 -4.79
C TRP A 375 20.22 -40.66 -5.16
N LEU A 376 20.59 -39.38 -5.06
CA LEU A 376 19.84 -38.25 -5.57
C LEU A 376 20.40 -37.87 -6.93
N HIS A 377 19.57 -38.02 -7.96
CA HIS A 377 19.87 -37.67 -9.34
C HIS A 377 19.26 -36.31 -9.65
N VAL A 378 20.08 -35.38 -10.13
CA VAL A 378 19.60 -34.08 -10.57
C VAL A 378 19.14 -34.20 -12.01
N LYS A 379 17.90 -33.81 -12.28
CA LYS A 379 17.41 -33.66 -13.65
C LYS A 379 18.03 -32.40 -14.23
N HIS A 380 19.21 -32.54 -14.83
CA HIS A 380 19.71 -31.51 -15.71
C HIS A 380 18.76 -31.44 -16.90
N GLU A 381 17.90 -30.41 -16.96
CA GLU A 381 17.44 -29.92 -18.24
C GLU A 381 18.69 -29.45 -18.99
N THR A 382 19.27 -30.38 -19.76
CA THR A 382 20.40 -30.09 -20.62
C THR A 382 20.02 -28.89 -21.47
N VAL A 383 20.85 -27.84 -21.44
CA VAL A 383 20.73 -26.66 -22.28
C VAL A 383 20.58 -27.02 -23.77
N CYS A 384 20.95 -28.25 -24.17
CA CYS A 384 20.76 -28.81 -25.51
C CYS A 384 19.31 -29.19 -25.91
N SER A 385 18.37 -29.43 -25.00
CA SER A 385 16.98 -29.78 -25.39
C SER A 385 16.09 -28.56 -25.67
N ARG A 386 16.56 -27.33 -25.36
CA ARG A 386 15.90 -26.06 -25.71
C ARG A 386 15.68 -25.85 -27.22
N ALA A 387 16.34 -26.64 -28.06
CA ALA A 387 16.28 -26.50 -29.51
C ALA A 387 15.09 -27.24 -30.17
N GLN A 388 14.35 -28.10 -29.44
CA GLN A 388 13.40 -29.03 -30.08
C GLN A 388 11.91 -28.86 -29.69
N GLY A 389 11.59 -27.97 -28.75
CA GLY A 389 10.21 -27.61 -28.42
C GLY A 389 10.02 -26.09 -28.43
N THR A 390 8.82 -25.62 -28.77
CA THR A 390 8.45 -24.23 -28.50
C THR A 390 8.44 -24.05 -26.99
N ASP A 391 9.50 -23.45 -26.46
CA ASP A 391 9.59 -23.14 -25.03
C ASP A 391 8.40 -22.23 -24.70
N ARG A 392 7.57 -22.63 -23.73
CA ARG A 392 6.41 -21.85 -23.28
C ARG A 392 6.81 -20.43 -22.89
N ARG A 393 8.07 -20.20 -22.47
CA ARG A 393 8.64 -18.88 -22.22
C ARG A 393 8.75 -18.03 -23.49
N VAL A 394 9.05 -18.64 -24.63
CA VAL A 394 9.09 -17.96 -25.93
C VAL A 394 7.68 -17.59 -26.36
N GLU A 395 6.70 -18.47 -26.17
CA GLU A 395 5.29 -18.17 -26.43
C GLU A 395 4.76 -17.05 -25.53
N GLU A 396 5.07 -17.09 -24.23
CA GLU A 396 4.76 -16.02 -23.27
C GLU A 396 5.47 -14.71 -23.64
N GLY A 397 6.72 -14.78 -24.08
CA GLY A 397 7.49 -13.64 -24.57
C GLY A 397 6.90 -13.02 -25.84
N ILE A 398 6.47 -13.84 -26.81
CA ILE A 398 5.78 -13.39 -28.03
C ILE A 398 4.44 -12.76 -27.67
N CYS A 399 3.68 -13.34 -26.75
CA CYS A 399 2.42 -12.79 -26.27
C CYS A 399 2.64 -11.42 -25.62
N HIS A 400 3.62 -11.30 -24.73
CA HIS A 400 3.98 -10.04 -24.08
C HIS A 400 4.41 -8.97 -25.10
N ALA A 401 5.27 -9.34 -26.05
CA ALA A 401 5.70 -8.45 -27.14
C ALA A 401 4.51 -7.99 -27.99
N THR A 402 3.56 -8.89 -28.30
CA THR A 402 2.35 -8.56 -29.07
C THR A 402 1.47 -7.56 -28.31
N VAL A 403 1.32 -7.73 -26.99
CA VAL A 403 0.59 -6.78 -26.15
C VAL A 403 1.28 -5.41 -26.14
N LEU A 404 2.61 -5.36 -26.01
CA LEU A 404 3.36 -4.11 -26.08
C LEU A 404 3.22 -3.43 -27.45
N MET A 405 3.28 -4.18 -28.54
CA MET A 405 3.09 -3.66 -29.90
C MET A 405 1.68 -3.08 -30.09
N LYS A 406 0.63 -3.73 -29.53
CA LYS A 406 -0.73 -3.18 -29.52
C LYS A 406 -0.81 -1.87 -28.74
N LYS A 407 -0.16 -1.78 -27.58
CA LYS A 407 -0.09 -0.54 -26.78
C LYS A 407 0.64 0.57 -27.53
N MET A 408 1.77 0.27 -28.18
CA MET A 408 2.49 1.24 -28.99
C MET A 408 1.67 1.73 -30.17
N LYS A 409 0.94 0.82 -30.85
CA LYS A 409 0.05 1.19 -31.95
C LYS A 409 -1.08 2.12 -31.49
N ALA A 410 -1.70 1.84 -30.35
CA ALA A 410 -2.71 2.72 -29.77
C ALA A 410 -2.15 4.15 -29.57
N LYS A 411 -0.91 4.28 -29.08
CA LYS A 411 -0.27 5.60 -28.86
C LYS A 411 0.03 6.39 -30.14
N ILE A 412 0.05 5.75 -31.31
CA ILE A 412 0.38 6.37 -32.61
C ILE A 412 -0.88 6.80 -33.39
N GLU A 413 -2.01 6.13 -33.18
CA GLU A 413 -3.32 6.43 -33.80
C GLU A 413 -4.31 6.94 -32.73
N PRO A 414 -4.23 8.23 -32.32
CA PRO A 414 -5.08 8.76 -31.25
C PRO A 414 -6.54 9.04 -31.68
N GLU A 415 -6.82 9.13 -32.99
CA GLU A 415 -8.09 9.65 -33.51
C GLU A 415 -9.32 8.72 -33.28
N ASP A 416 -9.12 7.45 -32.93
CA ASP A 416 -10.22 6.50 -32.65
C ASP A 416 -10.24 5.99 -31.18
N ALA A 417 -9.40 6.55 -30.30
CA ALA A 417 -9.12 6.00 -28.97
C ALA A 417 -9.44 6.95 -27.79
N GLU A 418 -10.21 8.01 -28.04
CA GLU A 418 -10.58 9.01 -27.03
C GLU A 418 -11.38 8.47 -25.83
N GLU A 419 -11.83 7.21 -25.82
CA GLU A 419 -12.50 6.63 -24.64
C GLU A 419 -11.56 5.93 -23.64
N GLN A 420 -10.28 5.71 -23.96
CA GLN A 420 -9.36 4.93 -23.10
C GLN A 420 -7.93 5.49 -22.93
N GLN A 421 -7.62 6.67 -23.51
CA GLN A 421 -6.23 7.14 -23.67
C GLN A 421 -5.66 8.17 -22.68
N GLU A 422 -6.25 8.39 -21.50
CA GLU A 422 -5.52 9.06 -20.40
C GLU A 422 -4.61 8.08 -19.63
N THR A 423 -4.01 7.11 -20.33
CA THR A 423 -3.04 6.20 -19.73
C THR A 423 -1.64 6.59 -20.18
N GLU A 424 -0.85 7.03 -19.20
CA GLU A 424 0.60 7.26 -19.31
C GLU A 424 1.02 8.57 -20.00
N GLU A 425 0.49 9.71 -19.53
CA GLU A 425 1.44 10.77 -19.24
C GLU A 425 2.28 10.31 -18.04
N VAL A 426 3.60 10.44 -18.19
CA VAL A 426 4.51 10.47 -17.06
C VAL A 426 4.08 11.71 -16.27
N GLY A 427 3.12 11.52 -15.37
CA GLY A 427 2.83 12.50 -14.35
C GLY A 427 4.14 12.72 -13.64
N PHE A 428 4.78 13.85 -13.93
CA PHE A 428 5.58 14.53 -12.93
C PHE A 428 4.79 14.38 -11.64
N LEU A 429 5.43 13.78 -10.62
CA LEU A 429 4.81 13.75 -9.32
C LEU A 429 4.47 15.18 -9.00
N ASP A 430 3.18 15.45 -9.03
CA ASP A 430 2.67 16.73 -8.62
C ASP A 430 3.05 16.80 -7.14
N ASP A 431 3.78 17.84 -6.74
CA ASP A 431 4.49 17.98 -5.46
C ASP A 431 3.55 17.89 -4.21
N GLY A 432 2.28 17.55 -4.41
CA GLY A 432 1.23 17.40 -3.41
C GLY A 432 0.86 16.01 -2.93
N GLU A 433 1.40 14.94 -3.52
CA GLU A 433 1.26 13.60 -2.92
C GLU A 433 2.24 13.38 -1.75
N GLU A 434 3.06 14.40 -1.43
CA GLU A 434 4.05 14.46 -0.35
C GLU A 434 3.52 14.02 1.03
N GLU A 435 2.24 14.28 1.33
CA GLU A 435 1.70 14.08 2.67
C GLU A 435 0.78 12.87 2.84
N PHE A 436 0.47 12.12 1.77
CA PHE A 436 -0.28 10.85 1.87
C PHE A 436 0.58 9.66 2.33
N PHE A 437 1.73 10.01 2.88
CA PHE A 437 2.74 9.18 3.53
C PHE A 437 2.58 9.15 5.05
N ILE A 438 1.36 9.36 5.56
CA ILE A 438 0.99 9.02 6.95
C ILE A 438 0.89 7.48 7.13
N ASP A 439 1.76 6.71 6.48
CA ASP A 439 2.09 5.34 6.87
C ASP A 439 3.54 5.30 7.40
N ALA A 440 4.02 6.42 7.97
CA ALA A 440 5.31 6.49 8.64
C ALA A 440 5.35 5.68 9.96
N ASP A 441 4.17 5.30 10.47
CA ASP A 441 3.99 4.46 11.66
C ASP A 441 3.32 3.11 11.30
N PHE A 442 3.87 2.42 10.32
CA PHE A 442 3.97 0.95 10.39
C PHE A 442 5.33 0.57 11.00
#